data_AF-A0A368NAT8-F1
#
_entry.id   AF-A0A368NAT8-F1
#
_cell.length_a   1.000
_cell.length_b   1.000
_cell.length_c   1.000
_cell.angle_alpha   90.00
_cell.angle_beta   90.00
_cell.angle_gamma   90.00
#
_symmetry.space_group_name_H-M   'P 1'
#
loop_
_entity.id
_entity.type
_entity.pdbx_description
1 polymer ?
#
loop_
_entity_poly.entity_id
_entity_poly.type
_entity_poly.pdbx_seq_one_letter_code
_entity_poly.pdbx_strand_id
1 'polypeptide(L)'
;MTDPLSSIRRDAPSMAIAVVGVLVVVVVGFGVIVGSIRVLLPAVYPVFPDTDPTTLAAVVGFGPALVYGVVVAVAIRRRVVRRG
;
A
#
# COMPACT_ATOMS: atom_id res chain seq x y z
N MET A 1 36.95 20.15 -6.07
CA MET A 1 35.75 20.08 -5.22
C MET A 1 34.55 19.93 -6.13
N THR A 2 33.92 18.76 -6.14
CA THR A 2 32.68 18.52 -6.90
C THR A 2 31.54 19.26 -6.21
N ASP A 3 30.88 20.14 -6.94
CA ASP A 3 29.83 21.03 -6.43
C ASP A 3 28.61 20.19 -5.97
N PRO A 4 28.25 20.16 -4.68
CA PRO A 4 27.16 19.30 -4.16
C PRO A 4 25.80 19.61 -4.80
N LEU A 5 25.61 20.83 -5.30
CA LEU A 5 24.40 21.21 -6.06
C LEU A 5 24.27 20.47 -7.39
N SER A 6 25.39 20.07 -8.01
CA SER A 6 25.39 19.33 -9.28
C SER A 6 24.99 17.87 -9.14
N SER A 7 25.30 17.22 -8.00
CA SER A 7 24.83 15.84 -7.73
C SER A 7 23.34 15.82 -7.39
N ILE A 8 22.88 16.75 -6.54
CA ILE A 8 21.46 16.88 -6.19
C ILE A 8 20.60 17.13 -7.44
N ARG A 9 21.06 17.97 -8.37
CA ARG A 9 20.32 18.24 -9.62
C ARG A 9 20.24 17.01 -10.53
N ARG A 10 21.22 16.11 -10.44
CA ARG A 10 21.29 14.86 -11.21
C ARG A 10 20.42 13.76 -10.60
N ASP A 11 20.30 13.74 -9.27
CA ASP A 11 19.54 12.75 -8.50
C ASP A 11 18.08 13.17 -8.23
N ALA A 12 17.77 14.47 -8.31
CA ALA A 12 16.41 15.00 -8.19
C ALA A 12 15.37 14.29 -9.07
N PRO A 13 15.60 14.02 -10.37
CA PRO A 13 14.62 13.32 -11.20
C PRO A 13 14.40 11.85 -10.78
N SER A 14 15.44 11.14 -10.34
CA SER A 14 15.30 9.75 -9.90
C SER A 14 14.59 9.67 -8.54
N MET A 15 14.88 10.61 -7.64
CA MET A 15 14.22 10.76 -6.35
C MET A 15 12.73 11.10 -6.52
N ALA A 16 12.40 12.00 -7.45
CA ALA A 16 11.01 12.34 -7.76
C ALA A 16 10.21 11.13 -8.28
N ILE A 17 10.80 10.33 -9.19
CA ILE A 17 10.16 9.11 -9.71
C ILE A 17 9.96 8.08 -8.59
N ALA A 18 10.92 7.93 -7.68
CA ALA A 18 10.79 7.03 -6.54
C ALA A 18 9.65 7.47 -5.59
N VAL A 19 9.57 8.76 -5.27
CA VAL A 19 8.51 9.34 -4.44
C VAL A 19 7.14 9.12 -5.08
N VAL A 20 7.00 9.40 -6.38
CA VAL A 20 5.75 9.15 -7.11
C VAL A 20 5.38 7.67 -7.08
N GLY A 21 6.35 6.78 -7.26
CA GLY A 21 6.13 5.33 -7.16
C GLY A 21 5.60 4.91 -5.79
N VAL A 22 6.17 5.44 -4.70
CA VAL A 22 5.69 5.19 -3.33
C VAL A 22 4.28 5.73 -3.13
N LEU A 23 4.01 6.96 -3.56
CA LEU A 23 2.70 7.59 -3.47
C LEU A 23 1.62 6.78 -4.18
N VAL A 24 1.92 6.26 -5.37
CA VAL A 24 1.00 5.39 -6.12
C VAL A 24 0.72 4.11 -5.34
N VAL A 25 1.74 3.45 -4.77
CA VAL A 25 1.56 2.25 -3.94
C VAL A 25 0.70 2.55 -2.70
N VAL A 26 0.88 3.70 -2.07
CA VAL A 26 0.08 4.09 -0.90
C VAL A 26 -1.38 4.33 -1.29
N VAL A 27 -1.64 5.11 -2.34
CA VAL A 27 -2.99 5.43 -2.81
C VAL A 27 -3.74 4.17 -3.23
N VAL A 28 -3.09 3.28 -3.98
CA VAL A 28 -3.69 2.00 -4.41
C VAL A 28 -3.99 1.12 -3.20
N GLY A 29 -3.06 0.98 -2.26
CA GLY A 29 -3.27 0.19 -1.05
C GLY A 29 -4.41 0.70 -0.20
N PHE A 30 -4.46 2.02 0.01
CA PHE A 30 -5.54 2.67 0.75
C PHE A 30 -6.89 2.50 0.04
N GLY A 31 -6.93 2.65 -1.28
CA GLY A 31 -8.12 2.44 -2.09
C GLY A 31 -8.64 1.00 -2.00
N VAL A 32 -7.75 0.01 -2.04
CA VAL A 32 -8.11 -1.40 -1.85
C VAL A 32 -8.72 -1.62 -0.48
N ILE A 33 -8.12 -1.10 0.59
CA ILE A 33 -8.63 -1.27 1.96
C ILE A 33 -10.01 -0.62 2.11
N VAL A 34 -10.17 0.63 1.68
CA VAL A 34 -11.45 1.36 1.77
C VAL A 34 -12.52 0.68 0.93
N GLY A 35 -12.20 0.26 -0.30
CA GLY A 35 -13.11 -0.47 -1.17
C GLY A 35 -13.52 -1.81 -0.56
N SER A 36 -12.56 -2.54 0.02
CA SER A 36 -12.82 -3.81 0.69
C SER A 36 -13.76 -3.63 1.87
N ILE A 37 -13.52 -2.64 2.73
CA ILE A 37 -14.43 -2.33 3.87
C ILE A 37 -15.81 -1.97 3.34
N ARG A 38 -15.91 -1.11 2.33
CA ARG A 38 -17.21 -0.71 1.75
C ARG A 38 -18.00 -1.88 1.18
N VAL A 39 -17.33 -2.93 0.69
CA VAL A 39 -17.98 -4.09 0.06
C VAL A 39 -18.24 -5.22 1.07
N LEU A 40 -17.27 -5.54 1.93
CA LEU A 40 -17.36 -6.63 2.90
C LEU A 40 -18.18 -6.25 4.13
N LEU A 41 -18.08 -5.02 4.64
CA LEU A 41 -18.78 -4.64 5.87
C LEU A 41 -20.30 -4.81 5.76
N PRO A 42 -20.97 -4.39 4.66
CA PRO A 42 -22.40 -4.63 4.47
C PRO A 42 -22.77 -6.10 4.34
N ALA A 43 -21.85 -6.94 3.85
CA ALA A 43 -22.07 -8.37 3.67
C ALA A 43 -21.84 -9.17 4.97
N VAL A 44 -20.95 -8.72 5.85
CA VAL A 44 -20.59 -9.41 7.10
C VAL A 44 -21.49 -8.99 8.26
N TYR A 45 -21.98 -7.75 8.28
CA TYR A 45 -22.88 -7.24 9.32
C TYR A 45 -24.16 -8.08 9.53
N PRO A 46 -24.89 -8.53 8.49
CA PRO A 46 -26.07 -9.38 8.69
C PRO A 46 -25.75 -10.81 9.15
N VAL A 47 -24.50 -11.25 9.01
CA VAL A 47 -24.06 -12.60 9.42
C VAL A 47 -23.60 -12.61 10.90
N PHE A 48 -23.11 -11.46 11.40
CA PHE A 48 -22.63 -11.31 12.78
C PHE A 48 -23.26 -10.07 13.46
N PRO A 49 -24.57 -10.09 13.71
CA PRO A 49 -25.30 -8.92 14.24
C PRO A 49 -24.89 -8.52 15.66
N ASP A 50 -24.41 -9.47 16.48
CA ASP A 50 -24.04 -9.24 17.89
C ASP A 50 -22.55 -8.89 18.09
N THR A 51 -21.77 -8.74 17.01
CA THR A 51 -20.34 -8.43 17.10
C THR A 51 -20.09 -6.93 17.01
N ASP A 52 -19.18 -6.42 17.85
CA ASP A 52 -18.81 -5.01 17.88
C ASP A 52 -18.43 -4.49 16.47
N PRO A 53 -19.06 -3.41 15.98
CA PRO A 53 -18.86 -2.89 14.62
C PRO A 53 -17.40 -2.53 14.33
N THR A 54 -16.67 -2.09 15.35
CA THR A 54 -15.24 -1.75 15.31
C THR A 54 -14.36 -2.98 15.11
N THR A 55 -14.64 -4.07 15.80
CA THR A 55 -13.90 -5.34 15.65
C THR A 55 -14.14 -5.95 14.28
N LEU A 56 -15.38 -5.88 13.81
CA LEU A 56 -15.80 -6.38 12.51
C LEU A 56 -15.16 -5.57 11.37
N ALA A 57 -15.12 -4.24 11.50
CA ALA A 57 -14.39 -3.36 10.58
C ALA A 57 -12.88 -3.61 10.59
N ALA A 58 -12.29 -3.88 11.76
CA ALA A 58 -10.87 -4.19 11.88
C ALA A 58 -10.53 -5.50 11.16
N VAL A 59 -11.29 -6.58 11.38
CA VAL A 59 -11.07 -7.87 10.71
C VAL A 59 -11.23 -7.76 9.19
N VAL A 60 -12.31 -7.09 8.77
CA VAL A 60 -12.61 -6.86 7.35
C VAL A 60 -11.54 -5.99 6.67
N GLY A 61 -10.98 -5.01 7.38
CA GLY A 61 -9.89 -4.17 6.86
C GLY A 61 -8.53 -4.86 6.89
N PHE A 62 -8.26 -5.71 7.88
CA PHE A 62 -6.94 -6.31 8.10
C PHE A 62 -6.61 -7.37 7.06
N GLY A 63 -7.58 -8.22 6.68
CA GLY A 63 -7.36 -9.26 5.66
C GLY A 63 -6.84 -8.72 4.32
N PRO A 64 -7.57 -7.79 3.67
CA PRO A 64 -7.15 -7.15 2.43
C PRO A 64 -5.84 -6.37 2.56
N ALA A 65 -5.61 -5.69 3.69
CA ALA A 65 -4.36 -4.97 3.94
C ALA A 65 -3.15 -5.91 3.98
N LEU A 66 -3.30 -7.08 4.62
CA LEU A 66 -2.24 -8.08 4.75
C LEU A 66 -1.92 -8.70 3.38
N VAL A 67 -2.95 -9.06 2.61
CA VAL A 67 -2.78 -9.57 1.24
C VAL A 67 -2.06 -8.54 0.36
N TYR A 68 -2.49 -7.28 0.43
CA TYR A 68 -1.84 -6.20 -0.31
C TYR A 68 -0.37 -6.02 0.08
N GLY A 69 -0.07 -5.99 1.38
CA GLY A 69 1.29 -5.88 1.90
C GLY A 69 2.19 -7.01 1.41
N VAL A 70 1.70 -8.26 1.42
CA VAL A 70 2.43 -9.43 0.92
C VAL A 70 2.70 -9.32 -0.59
N VAL A 71 1.69 -8.94 -1.39
CA VAL A 71 1.86 -8.78 -2.84
C VAL A 71 2.89 -7.71 -3.16
N VAL A 72 2.85 -6.57 -2.48
CA VAL A 72 3.82 -5.47 -2.65
C VAL A 72 5.22 -5.93 -2.24
N ALA A 73 5.37 -6.59 -1.08
CA ALA A 73 6.67 -7.08 -0.62
C ALA A 73 7.28 -8.09 -1.61
N VAL A 74 6.47 -9.01 -2.15
CA VAL A 74 6.91 -9.96 -3.17
C VAL A 74 7.27 -9.25 -4.47
N ALA A 75 6.48 -8.25 -4.90
CA ALA A 75 6.76 -7.49 -6.10
C ALA A 75 8.08 -6.71 -5.98
N ILE A 76 8.33 -6.06 -4.83
CA ILE A 76 9.59 -5.39 -4.54
C ILE A 76 10.74 -6.40 -4.54
N ARG A 77 10.61 -7.52 -3.83
CA ARG A 77 11.63 -8.58 -3.79
C ARG A 77 11.98 -9.07 -5.19
N ARG A 78 11.00 -9.35 -6.04
CA ARG A 78 11.21 -9.77 -7.43
C ARG A 78 11.91 -8.69 -8.27
N ARG A 79 11.57 -7.41 -8.07
CA ARG A 79 12.18 -6.29 -8.78
C ARG A 79 13.65 -6.10 -8.41
N VAL A 80 14.00 -6.30 -7.13
CA VAL A 80 15.38 -6.23 -6.63
C VAL A 80 16.19 -7.41 -7.13
N VAL A 81 15.68 -8.65 -6.99
CA VAL A 81 16.39 -9.87 -7.40
C VAL A 81 16.65 -9.95 -8.91
N ARG A 82 15.78 -9.39 -9.75
CA ARG A 82 15.99 -9.36 -11.22
C ARG A 82 16.94 -8.24 -11.69
N ARG A 83 17.31 -7.31 -10.81
CA ARG A 83 18.20 -6.19 -11.13
C ARG A 83 19.60 -6.33 -10.53
N GLY A 84 19.80 -7.27 -9.60
CA GLY A 84 21.12 -7.73 -9.16
C GLY A 84 21.59 -8.90 -10.01
#